data_AF-A0A0W8CH32-F1
#
_entry.id   AF-A0A0W8CH32-F1
#
_cell.length_a   1.000
_cell.length_b   1.000
_cell.length_c   1.000
_cell.angle_alpha   90.00
_cell.angle_beta   90.00
_cell.angle_gamma   90.00
#
_symmetry.space_group_name_H-M   'P 1'
#
loop_
_entity.id
_entity.type
_entity.pdbx_description
1 polymer ?
#
loop_
_entity_poly.entity_id
_entity_poly.type
_entity_poly.pdbx_seq_one_letter_code
_entity_poly.pdbx_strand_id
1 'polypeptide(L)'
;MSKYIPDFKNLIFDQLAASNGKLSYCVRWDNEKPLTKATASKFQAVLEKQINHWNRWLVGYECWPYDHIDVDIVGYAVKDKSIMDWSDDSLGPIYEGILDGEGSPKCPDECYKHGRGDKSGCKGKPFDLTLWPSTSAGRTHLVRAVTGASASK
;
A
#
# COMPACT_ATOMS: atom_id res chain seq x y z
N MET A 1 23.08 14.23 -22.87
CA MET A 1 23.50 13.85 -21.51
C MET A 1 22.94 12.47 -21.23
N SER A 2 23.77 11.43 -21.13
CA SER A 2 23.31 10.13 -20.65
C SER A 2 22.94 10.28 -19.18
N LYS A 3 21.65 10.25 -18.88
CA LYS A 3 21.12 10.36 -17.53
C LYS A 3 21.67 9.15 -16.77
N TYR A 4 22.58 9.38 -15.80
CA TYR A 4 22.98 8.34 -14.87
C TYR A 4 21.73 7.94 -14.10
N ILE A 5 21.18 6.78 -14.43
CA ILE A 5 20.14 6.13 -13.64
C ILE A 5 20.91 5.14 -12.78
N PRO A 6 20.98 5.34 -11.45
CA PRO A 6 21.57 4.32 -10.58
C PRO A 6 20.87 2.98 -10.81
N ASP A 7 21.61 1.87 -10.70
CA ASP A 7 21.00 0.53 -10.78
C ASP A 7 19.82 0.47 -9.82
N PHE A 8 18.66 -0.01 -10.30
CA PHE A 8 17.41 -0.04 -9.55
C PHE A 8 17.65 -0.59 -8.15
N LYS A 9 17.55 0.28 -7.14
CA LYS A 9 17.48 -0.12 -5.74
C LYS A 9 16.01 -0.05 -5.38
N ASN A 10 15.56 -0.92 -4.48
CA ASN A 10 14.18 -0.91 -4.02
C ASN A 10 13.89 0.32 -3.12
N LEU A 11 14.08 1.51 -3.67
CA LEU A 11 13.91 2.83 -3.08
C LEU A 11 12.68 3.47 -3.71
N ILE A 12 11.93 4.24 -2.93
CA ILE A 12 10.69 4.87 -3.41
C ILE A 12 10.92 5.81 -4.60
N PHE A 13 12.09 6.46 -4.69
CA PHE A 13 12.45 7.30 -5.84
C PHE A 13 12.53 6.51 -7.14
N ASP A 14 13.17 5.34 -7.10
CA ASP A 14 13.32 4.48 -8.28
C ASP A 14 11.96 3.89 -8.69
N GLN A 15 11.12 3.53 -7.71
CA GLN A 15 9.75 3.07 -7.94
C GLN A 15 8.92 4.13 -8.67
N LEU A 16 8.95 5.37 -8.17
CA LEU A 16 8.24 6.51 -8.77
C LEU A 16 8.76 6.87 -10.16
N ALA A 17 10.08 6.79 -10.37
CA ALA A 17 10.67 6.99 -11.68
C ALA A 17 10.23 5.92 -12.69
N ALA A 18 10.19 4.65 -12.26
CA ALA A 18 9.78 3.52 -13.10
C ALA A 18 8.29 3.50 -13.43
N SER A 19 7.44 4.06 -12.55
CA SER A 19 5.99 4.08 -12.70
C SER A 19 5.43 5.42 -13.19
N ASN A 20 6.29 6.40 -13.44
CA ASN A 20 5.93 7.77 -13.80
C ASN A 20 5.01 8.44 -12.76
N GLY A 21 5.42 8.44 -11.50
CA GLY A 21 4.72 9.14 -10.42
C GLY A 21 3.54 8.37 -9.82
N LYS A 22 3.48 7.04 -9.96
CA LYS A 22 2.38 6.22 -9.43
C LYS A 22 2.88 5.16 -8.46
N LEU A 23 2.13 4.86 -7.40
CA LEU A 23 2.46 3.78 -6.47
C LEU A 23 1.26 2.86 -6.28
N SER A 24 1.46 1.56 -6.50
CA SER A 24 0.45 0.56 -6.15
C SER A 24 0.73 -0.06 -4.77
N TYR A 25 -0.31 -0.12 -3.93
CA TYR A 25 -0.25 -0.64 -2.57
C TYR A 25 -1.11 -1.88 -2.42
N CYS A 26 -0.62 -2.84 -1.64
CA CYS A 26 -1.43 -3.92 -1.11
C CYS A 26 -1.58 -3.79 0.41
N VAL A 27 -2.81 -3.86 0.91
CA VAL A 27 -3.11 -3.62 2.33
C VAL A 27 -3.03 -4.94 3.10
N ARG A 28 -2.24 -4.98 4.16
CA ARG A 28 -2.12 -6.10 5.11
C ARG A 28 -2.99 -5.82 6.33
N TRP A 29 -4.21 -6.34 6.37
CA TRP A 29 -5.13 -6.12 7.48
C TRP A 29 -4.94 -7.19 8.56
N ASP A 30 -4.06 -6.88 9.51
CA ASP A 30 -3.77 -7.73 10.67
C ASP A 30 -4.40 -7.15 11.94
N ASN A 31 -5.72 -7.07 11.97
CA ASN A 31 -6.46 -6.61 13.14
C ASN A 31 -7.66 -7.53 13.39
N GLU A 32 -8.02 -7.70 14.66
CA GLU A 32 -9.24 -8.43 15.08
C GLU A 32 -10.53 -7.62 14.86
N LYS A 33 -10.40 -6.35 14.46
CA LYS A 33 -11.56 -5.49 14.17
C LYS A 33 -12.07 -5.75 12.76
N PRO A 34 -13.40 -5.84 12.56
CA PRO A 34 -13.98 -5.93 11.23
C PRO A 34 -13.55 -4.75 10.35
N LEU A 35 -13.22 -5.04 9.10
CA LEU A 35 -12.94 -4.05 8.07
C LEU A 35 -14.17 -3.93 7.18
N THR A 36 -14.80 -2.75 7.18
CA THR A 36 -15.92 -2.47 6.28
C THR A 36 -15.45 -1.97 4.92
N LYS A 37 -16.18 -2.25 3.86
CA LYS A 37 -15.92 -1.80 2.49
C LYS A 37 -15.81 -0.28 2.45
N ALA A 38 -16.72 0.41 3.15
CA ALA A 38 -16.70 1.86 3.27
C ALA A 38 -15.44 2.41 3.96
N THR A 39 -14.86 1.66 4.90
CA THR A 39 -13.59 2.01 5.54
C THR A 39 -12.43 1.72 4.60
N ALA A 40 -12.42 0.54 3.97
CA ALA A 40 -11.39 0.11 3.03
C ALA A 40 -11.27 1.08 1.83
N SER A 41 -12.39 1.54 1.28
CA SER A 41 -12.41 2.52 0.17
C SER A 41 -11.72 3.87 0.49
N LYS A 42 -11.51 4.19 1.78
CA LYS A 42 -10.81 5.44 2.17
C LYS A 42 -9.29 5.31 2.17
N PHE A 43 -8.73 4.09 2.15
CA PHE A 43 -7.27 3.91 2.25
C PHE A 43 -6.52 4.60 1.13
N GLN A 44 -7.01 4.51 -0.10
CA GLN A 44 -6.37 5.11 -1.27
C GLN A 44 -6.20 6.63 -1.07
N ALA A 45 -7.28 7.34 -0.77
CA ALA A 45 -7.25 8.79 -0.57
C ALA A 45 -6.35 9.21 0.62
N VAL A 46 -6.34 8.44 1.70
CA VAL A 46 -5.47 8.72 2.86
C VAL A 46 -3.99 8.52 2.53
N LEU A 47 -3.65 7.44 1.83
CA LEU A 47 -2.29 7.17 1.40
C LEU A 47 -1.82 8.21 0.38
N GLU A 48 -2.65 8.55 -0.60
CA GLU A 48 -2.35 9.58 -1.59
C GLU A 48 -2.09 10.93 -0.93
N LYS A 49 -2.94 11.32 0.03
CA LYS A 49 -2.71 12.53 0.82
C LYS A 49 -1.39 12.48 1.59
N GLN A 50 -1.09 11.35 2.23
CA GLN A 50 0.12 11.19 3.04
C GLN A 50 1.40 11.25 2.18
N ILE A 51 1.43 10.55 1.05
CA ILE A 51 2.61 10.55 0.17
C ILE A 51 2.79 11.91 -0.49
N ASN A 52 1.72 12.60 -0.87
CA ASN A 52 1.82 13.95 -1.44
C ASN A 52 2.20 15.01 -0.40
N HIS A 53 1.88 14.80 0.89
CA HIS A 53 2.39 15.64 1.96
C HIS A 53 3.92 15.55 2.11
N TRP A 54 4.50 14.40 1.83
CA TRP A 54 5.94 14.23 1.71
C TRP A 54 6.45 14.81 0.38
N ASN A 55 5.79 14.48 -0.74
CA ASN A 55 6.19 14.88 -2.10
C ASN A 55 6.31 16.39 -2.27
N ARG A 56 5.45 17.19 -1.62
CA ARG A 56 5.46 18.65 -1.72
C ARG A 56 6.82 19.30 -1.39
N TRP A 57 7.63 18.65 -0.55
CA TRP A 57 8.97 19.14 -0.18
C TRP A 57 10.04 18.80 -1.24
N LEU A 58 9.72 17.89 -2.15
CA LEU A 58 10.59 17.46 -3.24
C LEU A 58 10.26 18.16 -4.56
N VAL A 59 9.06 18.71 -4.73
CA VAL A 59 8.66 19.40 -5.98
C VAL A 59 9.71 20.47 -6.34
N GLY A 60 10.35 20.30 -7.49
CA GLY A 60 11.39 21.20 -8.01
C GLY A 60 12.80 20.99 -7.42
N TYR A 61 12.97 20.23 -6.34
CA TYR A 61 14.28 19.88 -5.81
C TYR A 61 15.00 18.91 -6.77
N GLU A 62 16.23 19.24 -7.20
CA GLU A 62 17.03 18.40 -8.13
C GLU A 62 16.24 17.98 -9.39
N CYS A 63 15.42 18.89 -9.93
CA CYS A 63 14.57 18.63 -11.09
C CYS A 63 13.57 17.47 -10.91
N TRP A 64 13.13 17.21 -9.67
CA TRP A 64 12.07 16.24 -9.39
C TRP A 64 10.79 16.55 -10.19
N PRO A 65 10.33 15.63 -11.07
CA PRO A 65 9.35 15.96 -12.09
C PRO A 65 7.89 15.71 -11.67
N TYR A 66 7.66 15.19 -10.46
CA TYR A 66 6.33 14.78 -10.00
C TYR A 66 5.79 15.81 -9.01
N ASP A 67 4.83 16.61 -9.46
CA ASP A 67 4.07 17.53 -8.61
C ASP A 67 3.00 16.80 -7.78
N HIS A 68 2.49 15.69 -8.31
CA HIS A 68 1.55 14.79 -7.67
C HIS A 68 1.96 13.33 -7.86
N ILE A 69 1.72 12.51 -6.82
CA ILE A 69 1.89 11.07 -6.85
C ILE A 69 0.51 10.41 -6.77
N ASP A 70 0.15 9.60 -7.77
CA ASP A 70 -1.08 8.81 -7.74
C ASP A 70 -0.90 7.55 -6.90
N VAL A 71 -1.93 7.16 -6.16
CA VAL A 71 -1.94 5.90 -5.40
C VAL A 71 -3.07 4.98 -5.87
N ASP A 72 -2.74 3.71 -6.07
CA ASP A 72 -3.72 2.64 -6.32
C ASP A 72 -3.67 1.61 -5.20
N ILE A 73 -4.82 1.26 -4.61
CA ILE A 73 -4.92 0.03 -3.81
C ILE A 73 -5.25 -1.13 -4.74
N VAL A 74 -4.41 -2.16 -4.75
CA VAL A 74 -4.53 -3.29 -5.68
C VAL A 74 -4.94 -4.61 -5.05
N GLY A 75 -5.13 -4.64 -3.72
CA GLY A 75 -5.62 -5.82 -3.03
C GLY A 75 -5.50 -5.71 -1.51
N TYR A 76 -6.13 -6.68 -0.83
CA TYR A 76 -6.18 -6.77 0.61
C TYR A 76 -5.78 -8.17 1.07
N ALA A 77 -4.89 -8.27 2.04
CA ALA A 77 -4.51 -9.51 2.69
C ALA A 77 -5.12 -9.59 4.10
N VAL A 78 -5.76 -10.72 4.42
CA VAL A 78 -6.40 -11.02 5.71
C VAL A 78 -6.09 -12.44 6.16
N LYS A 79 -6.18 -12.68 7.48
CA LYS A 79 -6.12 -14.03 8.03
C LYS A 79 -7.35 -14.85 7.62
N ASP A 80 -8.52 -14.27 7.77
CA ASP A 80 -9.83 -14.88 7.52
C ASP A 80 -10.76 -13.82 6.91
N LYS A 81 -11.46 -14.13 5.82
CA LYS A 81 -12.36 -13.21 5.12
C LYS A 81 -13.58 -12.81 5.92
N SER A 82 -13.95 -13.56 6.96
CA SER A 82 -15.06 -13.21 7.87
C SER A 82 -14.85 -11.89 8.61
N ILE A 83 -13.63 -11.36 8.62
CA ILE A 83 -13.32 -10.01 9.15
C ILE A 83 -13.83 -8.88 8.22
N MET A 84 -14.19 -9.18 6.97
CA MET A 84 -14.63 -8.19 5.97
C MET A 84 -16.15 -8.27 5.74
N ASP A 85 -16.77 -7.12 5.45
CA ASP A 85 -18.20 -7.05 5.06
C ASP A 85 -18.44 -7.10 3.53
N TRP A 86 -17.39 -7.41 2.75
CA TRP A 86 -17.47 -7.59 1.30
C TRP A 86 -16.65 -8.82 0.85
N SER A 87 -17.04 -9.40 -0.27
CA SER A 87 -16.41 -10.59 -0.85
C SER A 87 -16.13 -10.49 -2.36
N ASP A 88 -16.53 -9.38 -2.98
CA ASP A 88 -16.26 -9.09 -4.38
C ASP A 88 -14.87 -8.43 -4.58
N ASP A 89 -14.40 -8.37 -5.84
CA ASP A 89 -13.11 -7.77 -6.19
C ASP A 89 -13.21 -6.26 -6.47
N SER A 90 -14.25 -5.57 -6.00
CA SER A 90 -14.46 -4.15 -6.31
C SER A 90 -13.37 -3.21 -5.74
N LEU A 91 -12.65 -3.66 -4.71
CA LEU A 91 -11.48 -2.97 -4.14
C LEU A 91 -10.16 -3.71 -4.44
N GLY A 92 -10.17 -4.61 -5.42
CA GLY A 92 -9.09 -5.55 -5.71
C GLY A 92 -9.28 -6.90 -5.00
N PRO A 93 -8.48 -7.92 -5.40
CA PRO A 93 -8.56 -9.26 -4.85
C PRO A 93 -8.31 -9.30 -3.33
N ILE A 94 -9.04 -10.20 -2.67
CA ILE A 94 -8.84 -10.52 -1.25
C ILE A 94 -7.99 -11.78 -1.13
N TYR A 95 -6.77 -11.61 -0.61
CA TYR A 95 -5.81 -12.67 -0.31
C TYR A 95 -6.01 -13.17 1.12
N GLU A 96 -6.59 -14.35 1.25
CA GLU A 96 -6.87 -14.97 2.54
C GLU A 96 -5.85 -16.04 2.89
N GLY A 97 -5.43 -16.09 4.17
CA GLY A 97 -4.63 -17.19 4.70
C GLY A 97 -3.16 -17.22 4.26
N ILE A 98 -2.70 -16.24 3.47
CA ILE A 98 -1.27 -16.09 3.16
C ILE A 98 -0.61 -15.37 4.32
N LEU A 99 0.18 -16.08 5.13
CA LEU A 99 0.81 -15.53 6.34
C LEU A 99 2.33 -15.37 6.16
N ASP A 100 2.92 -14.41 6.86
CA ASP A 100 4.37 -14.31 7.03
C ASP A 100 4.88 -15.25 8.14
N GLY A 101 6.20 -15.23 8.39
CA GLY A 101 6.83 -16.07 9.39
C GLY A 101 6.39 -15.79 10.84
N GLU A 102 5.72 -14.66 11.07
CA GLU A 102 5.17 -14.26 12.37
C GLU A 102 3.66 -14.55 12.47
N GLY A 103 3.07 -15.16 11.43
CA GLY A 103 1.64 -15.48 11.37
C GLY A 103 0.77 -14.29 10.99
N SER A 104 1.33 -13.18 10.51
CA SER A 104 0.57 -12.00 10.07
C SER A 104 0.20 -12.10 8.60
N PRO A 105 -1.01 -11.69 8.17
CA PRO A 105 -1.42 -11.79 6.78
C PRO A 105 -0.52 -10.96 5.88
N LYS A 106 -0.15 -11.48 4.72
CA LYS A 106 0.72 -10.83 3.74
C LYS A 106 0.13 -10.92 2.34
N CYS A 107 0.50 -9.95 1.51
CA CYS A 107 0.21 -10.00 0.09
C CYS A 107 1.16 -10.98 -0.61
N PRO A 108 0.78 -11.55 -1.77
CA PRO A 108 1.59 -12.56 -2.45
C PRO A 108 2.96 -12.02 -2.86
N ASP A 109 4.03 -12.79 -2.60
CA ASP A 109 5.41 -12.37 -2.88
C ASP A 109 5.68 -12.26 -4.40
N GLU A 110 5.00 -13.11 -5.17
CA GLU A 110 5.01 -13.09 -6.63
C GLU A 110 4.37 -11.82 -7.22
N CYS A 111 3.49 -11.14 -6.46
CA CYS A 111 2.89 -9.87 -6.86
C CYS A 111 3.69 -8.64 -6.42
N TYR A 112 4.71 -8.82 -5.58
CA TYR A 112 5.56 -7.72 -5.17
C TYR A 112 6.56 -7.39 -6.28
N LYS A 113 6.42 -6.21 -6.91
CA LYS A 113 7.23 -5.78 -8.08
C LYS A 113 8.73 -5.85 -7.82
N HIS A 114 9.13 -5.56 -6.58
CA HIS A 114 10.53 -5.38 -6.18
C HIS A 114 11.08 -6.58 -5.39
N GLY A 115 10.27 -7.62 -5.25
CA GLY A 115 10.67 -8.86 -4.59
C GLY A 115 11.56 -9.71 -5.49
N ARG A 116 12.38 -10.57 -4.89
CA ARG A 116 13.12 -11.59 -5.64
C ARG A 116 12.18 -12.70 -6.12
N GLY A 117 12.59 -13.43 -7.15
CA GLY A 117 11.87 -14.62 -7.63
C GLY A 117 10.93 -14.38 -8.81
N ASP A 118 10.30 -15.47 -9.25
CA ASP A 118 9.38 -15.47 -10.39
C ASP A 118 8.10 -14.69 -10.08
N LYS A 119 7.66 -13.90 -11.05
CA LYS A 119 6.46 -13.04 -10.99
C LYS A 119 5.30 -13.60 -11.80
N SER A 120 5.53 -14.65 -12.59
CA SER A 120 4.52 -15.28 -13.45
C SER A 120 3.29 -15.78 -12.68
N GLY A 121 3.45 -16.09 -11.38
CA GLY A 121 2.38 -16.52 -10.50
C GLY A 121 1.42 -15.43 -10.03
N CYS A 122 1.72 -14.14 -10.26
CA CYS A 122 0.87 -13.07 -9.75
C CYS A 122 -0.49 -13.05 -10.48
N LYS A 123 -1.54 -13.46 -9.78
CA LYS A 123 -2.92 -13.47 -10.30
C LYS A 123 -3.61 -12.10 -10.24
N GLY A 124 -3.09 -11.18 -9.42
CA GLY A 124 -3.63 -9.83 -9.24
C GLY A 124 -2.80 -8.76 -9.97
N LYS A 125 -3.05 -7.49 -9.64
CA LYS A 125 -2.18 -6.39 -10.09
C LYS A 125 -0.92 -6.34 -9.21
N PRO A 126 0.29 -6.26 -9.79
CA PRO A 126 1.52 -6.11 -9.02
C PRO A 126 1.54 -4.84 -8.16
N PHE A 127 2.16 -4.91 -6.97
CA PHE A 127 2.26 -3.80 -6.02
C PHE A 127 3.71 -3.37 -5.74
N ASP A 128 3.89 -2.08 -5.45
CA ASP A 128 5.16 -1.45 -5.08
C ASP A 128 5.41 -1.47 -3.58
N LEU A 129 4.36 -1.32 -2.76
CA LEU A 129 4.46 -1.16 -1.31
C LEU A 129 3.35 -1.94 -0.59
N THR A 130 3.61 -2.32 0.66
CA THR A 130 2.55 -2.85 1.54
C THR A 130 2.19 -1.82 2.60
N LEU A 131 0.89 -1.63 2.81
CA LEU A 131 0.40 -0.88 3.96
C LEU A 131 0.07 -1.87 5.06
N TRP A 132 0.62 -1.68 6.26
CA TRP A 132 0.27 -2.46 7.45
C TRP A 132 -0.37 -1.56 8.50
N PRO A 133 -1.70 -1.41 8.51
CA PRO A 133 -2.39 -0.59 9.48
C PRO A 133 -2.40 -1.30 10.84
N SER A 134 -1.74 -0.72 11.85
CA SER A 134 -1.74 -1.24 13.22
C SER A 134 -2.65 -0.42 14.13
N THR A 135 -3.36 -1.10 15.02
CA THR A 135 -4.13 -0.49 16.11
C THR A 135 -3.30 -0.20 17.37
N SER A 136 -2.01 -0.57 17.41
CA SER A 136 -1.13 -0.30 18.55
C SER A 136 -0.93 1.21 18.79
N ALA A 137 -1.00 1.62 20.05
CA ALA A 137 -0.81 3.01 20.48
C ALA A 137 0.60 3.48 20.10
N GLY A 138 0.69 4.39 19.12
CA GLY A 138 1.95 4.87 18.54
C GLY A 138 2.02 4.75 17.01
N ARG A 139 1.26 3.84 16.40
CA ARG A 139 1.15 3.66 14.93
C ARG A 139 -0.26 3.97 14.40
N THR A 140 -1.02 4.73 15.18
CA THR A 140 -2.48 4.82 15.08
C THR A 140 -2.96 5.88 14.08
N HIS A 141 -2.07 6.71 13.50
CA HIS A 141 -2.50 7.86 12.70
C HIS A 141 -3.24 7.47 11.42
N LEU A 142 -2.76 6.44 10.71
CA LEU A 142 -3.39 6.03 9.45
C LEU A 142 -4.69 5.25 9.69
N VAL A 143 -4.72 4.37 10.70
CA VAL A 143 -5.95 3.69 11.12
C VAL A 143 -6.98 4.70 11.62
N ARG A 144 -6.60 5.69 12.43
CA ARG A 144 -7.51 6.77 12.87
C ARG A 144 -8.03 7.62 11.71
N ALA A 145 -7.17 7.99 10.77
CA ALA A 145 -7.56 8.77 9.60
C ALA A 145 -8.60 8.03 8.73
N VAL A 146 -8.50 6.72 8.63
CA VAL A 146 -9.38 5.89 7.80
C VAL A 146 -10.67 5.52 8.56
N THR A 147 -10.58 5.24 9.87
CA THR A 147 -11.72 4.86 10.72
C THR A 147 -12.51 6.04 11.27
N GLY A 148 -11.98 7.26 11.21
CA GLY A 148 -12.63 8.46 11.76
C GLY A 148 -12.67 8.52 13.29
N ALA A 149 -11.94 7.63 13.98
CA ALA A 149 -11.91 7.63 15.45
C ALA A 149 -11.20 8.89 15.98
N SER A 150 -11.94 9.75 16.69
CA SER A 150 -11.40 10.93 17.37
C SER A 150 -10.40 10.52 18.46
N ALA A 151 -9.37 11.33 18.66
CA ALA A 151 -8.50 11.19 19.82
C ALA A 151 -9.34 11.40 21.09
N SER A 152 -9.53 10.35 21.90
CA SER A 152 -9.81 10.59 23.32
C SER A 152 -8.62 11.36 23.88
N LYS A 153 -8.92 12.52 24.46
CA LYS A 153 -7.99 13.38 25.18
C LYS A 153 -7.27 12.62 26.28
#